data_AF-A0A815U480-F1
#
_entry.id   AF-A0A815U480-F1
#
_cell.length_a   1.000
_cell.length_b   1.000
_cell.length_c   1.000
_cell.angle_alpha   90.00
_cell.angle_beta   90.00
_cell.angle_gamma   90.00
#
_symmetry.space_group_name_H-M   'P 1'
#
loop_
_entity.id
_entity.type
_entity.pdbx_description
1 polymer ?
#
loop_
_entity_poly.entity_id
_entity_poly.type
_entity_poly.pdbx_seq_one_letter_code
_entity_poly.pdbx_strand_id
1 'polypeptide(L)'
;MPKKNRRTLLCESFLKQRYSSETLGNESEDSTSEEGEEMETELNNINIEDKEKIDFDKPIFLNDIGDIFQLCKASCPLKYLSVLVYTTLRHVGLNWQQCDDILRPIGSLLSETSQKHTEAFLFGDFKDFTSEHRGGKHTSAFFDDFPEIETEAKVYTLTRCSDKAANFSINDLARFIDEKYYETTGTTKPKDSELIRSKASVRLDLRRWGATFRENGARPYWEGHERADVVKSRETFINYFLDNKQSYYTVNDNENLPGWIKPEKKPGRILICKYRDSNEKAQVLDCFFVNEPNRGLSKGLAVLGKELNVRNADRLTLPELRSHLADHPAFQTVGFV
;
A
#
# COMPACT_ATOMS: atom_id res chain seq x y z
N MET A 1 1.36 17.48 37.84
CA MET A 1 2.19 18.10 36.79
C MET A 1 2.41 17.09 35.67
N PRO A 2 2.07 17.41 34.40
CA PRO A 2 2.26 16.47 33.30
C PRO A 2 3.76 16.34 33.00
N LYS A 3 4.24 15.09 32.90
CA LYS A 3 5.64 14.78 32.57
C LYS A 3 5.91 15.22 31.13
N LYS A 4 6.74 16.26 30.93
CA LYS A 4 7.20 16.66 29.60
C LYS A 4 7.86 15.46 28.90
N ASN A 5 7.53 15.28 27.63
CA ASN A 5 8.04 14.18 26.81
C ASN A 5 9.56 14.33 26.63
N ARG A 6 10.32 13.23 26.79
CA ARG A 6 11.79 13.20 26.73
C ARG A 6 12.34 13.74 25.40
N ARG A 7 11.57 13.64 24.32
CA ARG A 7 11.88 14.24 23.00
C ARG A 7 11.81 15.77 22.99
N THR A 8 10.86 16.36 23.72
CA THR A 8 10.71 17.82 23.82
C THR A 8 11.88 18.45 24.55
N LEU A 9 12.36 17.79 25.62
CA LEU A 9 13.53 18.23 26.39
C LEU A 9 14.83 18.22 25.57
N LEU A 10 15.02 17.21 24.71
CA LEU A 10 16.18 17.13 23.80
C LEU A 10 16.17 18.22 22.72
N CYS A 11 14.99 18.62 22.26
CA CYS A 11 14.83 19.70 21.28
C CYS A 11 15.08 21.08 21.93
N GLU A 12 14.53 21.31 23.13
CA GLU A 12 14.77 22.52 23.92
C GLU A 12 16.28 22.68 24.26
N SER A 13 16.99 21.59 24.58
CA SER A 13 18.43 21.64 24.86
C SER A 13 19.28 21.92 23.62
N PHE A 14 18.91 21.37 22.46
CA PHE A 14 19.66 21.57 21.21
C PHE A 14 19.51 23.00 20.69
N LEU A 15 18.30 23.56 20.76
CA LEU A 15 18.03 24.96 20.40
C LEU A 15 18.73 25.92 21.36
N LYS A 16 18.67 25.68 22.68
CA LYS A 16 19.43 26.48 23.66
C LYS A 16 20.93 26.47 23.37
N GLN A 17 21.49 25.33 22.97
CA GLN A 17 22.92 25.23 22.67
C GLN A 17 23.31 26.07 21.45
N ARG A 18 22.45 26.11 20.41
CA ARG A 18 22.67 26.91 19.19
C ARG A 18 22.62 28.42 19.43
N TYR A 19 21.59 28.90 20.16
CA TYR A 19 21.44 30.33 20.44
C TYR A 19 22.44 30.83 21.50
N SER A 20 22.88 29.98 22.42
CA SER A 20 23.97 30.31 23.38
C SER A 20 25.31 30.49 22.68
N SER A 21 25.56 29.77 21.57
CA SER A 21 26.81 29.89 20.81
C SER A 21 26.86 31.13 19.91
N GLU A 22 25.71 31.68 19.50
CA GLU A 22 25.65 32.91 18.70
C GLU A 22 25.70 34.18 19.55
N THR A 23 25.33 34.11 20.83
CA THR A 23 25.39 35.26 21.77
C THR A 23 26.77 35.51 22.37
N LEU A 24 27.73 34.58 22.25
CA LEU A 24 29.12 34.75 22.72
C LEU A 24 30.01 35.56 21.76
N GLY A 25 29.45 36.13 20.70
CA GLY A 25 30.19 36.89 19.69
C GLY A 25 30.18 38.42 19.83
N ASN A 26 29.36 38.99 20.72
CA ASN A 26 29.27 40.44 20.90
C ASN A 26 28.96 40.78 22.37
N GLU A 27 29.99 40.78 23.21
CA GLU A 27 29.97 41.55 24.45
C GLU A 27 30.81 42.82 24.24
N SER A 28 30.14 43.93 23.96
CA SER A 28 30.64 45.26 24.29
C SER A 28 29.75 45.82 25.40
N GLU A 29 30.41 46.28 26.46
CA GLU A 29 29.89 47.02 27.60
C GLU A 29 28.88 48.11 27.17
N ASP A 30 27.77 48.27 27.90
CA ASP A 30 27.58 49.37 28.85
C ASP A 30 26.10 49.58 29.26
N SER A 31 25.93 49.90 30.54
CA SER A 31 24.86 50.70 31.17
C SER A 31 23.40 50.21 31.35
N THR A 32 23.01 50.37 32.62
CA THR A 32 21.71 50.41 33.32
C THR A 32 20.60 51.30 32.73
N SER A 33 19.33 50.89 32.86
CA SER A 33 18.33 51.51 33.77
C SER A 33 16.92 50.89 33.65
N GLU A 34 16.12 51.16 34.69
CA GLU A 34 14.80 50.66 35.09
C GLU A 34 13.57 51.09 34.25
N GLU A 35 12.48 50.35 34.47
CA GLU A 35 11.04 50.71 34.42
C GLU A 35 10.34 51.05 33.10
N GLY A 36 9.08 50.59 32.99
CA GLY A 36 8.07 51.23 32.13
C GLY A 36 7.08 50.28 31.46
N GLU A 37 5.84 50.28 31.96
CA GLU A 37 4.65 49.67 31.36
C GLU A 37 4.23 50.32 30.02
N GLU A 38 3.25 49.67 29.37
CA GLU A 38 2.41 50.17 28.26
C GLU A 38 3.00 50.19 26.84
N MET A 39 2.54 49.24 26.01
CA MET A 39 2.44 49.47 24.56
C MET A 39 1.29 48.64 23.95
N GLU A 40 0.07 48.88 24.43
CA GLU A 40 -1.14 48.70 23.63
C GLU A 40 -1.48 50.05 23.00
N THR A 41 -1.09 50.28 21.74
CA THR A 41 -1.79 51.08 20.70
C THR A 41 -0.82 51.58 19.63
N GLU A 42 -0.41 50.71 18.71
CA GLU A 42 0.19 51.15 17.44
C GLU A 42 0.04 50.05 16.36
N LEU A 43 -1.18 49.77 15.95
CA LEU A 43 -1.45 48.82 14.84
C LEU A 43 -2.33 49.38 13.71
N ASN A 44 -2.73 50.65 13.76
CA ASN A 44 -3.75 51.17 12.83
C ASN A 44 -3.29 52.24 11.83
N ASN A 45 -1.99 52.42 11.59
CA ASN A 45 -1.53 53.35 10.54
C ASN A 45 -0.27 52.87 9.80
N ILE A 46 -0.29 51.64 9.28
CA ILE A 46 0.65 51.26 8.21
C ILE A 46 0.01 51.60 6.87
N ASN A 47 0.46 52.70 6.30
CA ASN A 47 0.08 53.19 4.99
C ASN A 47 0.62 52.23 3.93
N ILE A 48 -0.25 51.44 3.29
CA ILE A 48 0.10 50.40 2.31
C ILE A 48 0.37 51.05 0.94
N GLU A 49 1.35 51.95 0.87
CA GLU A 49 1.81 52.49 -0.42
C GLU A 49 3.34 52.46 -0.59
N ASP A 50 4.10 52.26 0.48
CA ASP A 50 5.51 51.88 0.40
C ASP A 50 5.65 50.37 0.60
N LYS A 51 5.37 49.60 -0.47
CA LYS A 51 5.95 48.27 -0.60
C LYS A 51 7.43 48.44 -0.87
N GLU A 52 8.21 48.68 0.19
CA GLU A 52 9.62 48.27 0.16
C GLU A 52 9.61 46.84 -0.35
N LYS A 53 10.21 46.62 -1.52
CA LYS A 53 10.46 45.28 -2.03
C LYS A 53 11.26 44.60 -0.93
N ILE A 54 10.60 43.73 -0.18
CA ILE A 54 11.27 42.81 0.74
C ILE A 54 12.34 42.14 -0.12
N ASP A 55 13.59 42.46 0.18
CA ASP A 55 14.74 41.95 -0.55
C ASP A 55 14.93 40.50 -0.12
N PHE A 56 14.21 39.61 -0.78
CA PHE A 56 14.29 38.16 -0.59
C PHE A 56 15.68 37.60 -0.99
N ASP A 57 16.58 38.43 -1.56
CA ASP A 57 17.97 38.05 -1.80
C ASP A 57 18.79 38.02 -0.50
N LYS A 58 18.30 38.63 0.60
CA LYS A 58 18.75 38.24 1.93
C LYS A 58 18.20 36.85 2.20
N PRO A 59 19.07 35.83 2.37
CA PRO A 59 18.60 34.47 2.55
C PRO A 59 17.70 34.48 3.77
N ILE A 60 16.38 34.34 3.56
CA ILE A 60 15.50 33.96 4.65
C ILE A 60 16.15 32.71 5.21
N PHE A 61 16.65 32.80 6.44
CA PHE A 61 17.46 31.74 7.00
C PHE A 61 16.53 30.53 7.09
N LEU A 62 16.70 29.61 6.15
CA LEU A 62 15.99 28.33 6.15
C LEU A 62 16.17 27.61 7.49
N ASN A 63 17.28 27.93 8.17
CA ASN A 63 17.55 27.57 9.55
C ASN A 63 16.52 28.13 10.53
N ASP A 64 16.17 29.42 10.46
CA ASP A 64 15.21 30.05 11.37
C ASP A 64 13.79 29.54 11.11
N ILE A 65 13.40 29.40 9.83
CA ILE A 65 12.14 28.75 9.47
C ILE A 65 12.14 27.31 9.99
N GLY A 66 13.23 26.58 9.82
CA GLY A 66 13.39 25.21 10.32
C GLY A 66 13.28 25.13 11.84
N ASP A 67 13.89 26.05 12.57
CA ASP A 67 13.88 26.12 14.02
C ASP A 67 12.47 26.46 14.53
N ILE A 68 11.81 27.46 13.94
CA ILE A 68 10.41 27.81 14.25
C ILE A 68 9.48 26.64 13.92
N PHE A 69 9.66 26.01 12.76
CA PHE A 69 8.87 24.85 12.36
C PHE A 69 9.01 23.71 13.37
N GLN A 70 10.24 23.45 13.82
CA GLN A 70 10.55 22.41 14.78
C GLN A 70 10.01 22.75 16.19
N LEU A 71 10.02 24.03 16.60
CA LEU A 71 9.38 24.50 17.83
C LEU A 71 7.86 24.30 17.77
N CYS A 72 7.22 24.71 16.68
CA CYS A 72 5.78 24.57 16.50
C CYS A 72 5.34 23.11 16.40
N LYS A 73 6.20 22.22 15.91
CA LYS A 73 5.92 20.77 15.79
C LYS A 73 5.64 20.10 17.14
N ALA A 74 6.07 20.70 18.26
CA ALA A 74 5.75 20.20 19.60
C ALA A 74 4.27 20.40 19.97
N SER A 75 3.62 21.41 19.40
CA SER A 75 2.26 21.84 19.75
C SER A 75 1.26 21.70 18.61
N CYS A 76 1.73 21.49 17.38
CA CYS A 76 0.90 21.42 16.18
C CYS A 76 1.27 20.20 15.32
N PRO A 77 0.28 19.42 14.84
CA PRO A 77 0.52 18.31 13.92
C PRO A 77 1.35 18.74 12.70
N LEU A 78 2.32 17.89 12.32
CA LEU A 78 3.22 18.10 11.19
C LEU A 78 2.45 18.46 9.90
N LYS A 79 1.30 17.81 9.70
CA LYS A 79 0.40 18.03 8.57
C LYS A 79 -0.01 19.50 8.44
N TYR A 80 -0.46 20.12 9.53
CA TYR A 80 -0.97 21.50 9.51
C TYR A 80 0.15 22.49 9.24
N LEU A 81 1.28 22.33 9.91
CA LEU A 81 2.46 23.17 9.69
C LEU A 81 2.98 23.04 8.26
N SER A 82 3.00 21.82 7.71
CA SER A 82 3.47 21.59 6.35
C SER A 82 2.55 22.21 5.31
N VAL A 83 1.24 22.13 5.51
CA VAL A 83 0.24 22.78 4.65
C VAL A 83 0.38 24.29 4.72
N LEU A 84 0.53 24.87 5.91
CA LEU A 84 0.69 26.32 6.09
C LEU A 84 1.96 26.86 5.42
N VAL A 85 3.09 26.19 5.63
CA VAL A 85 4.36 26.60 4.98
C VAL A 85 4.22 26.44 3.47
N TYR A 86 3.71 25.30 2.99
CA TYR A 86 3.51 25.06 1.57
C TYR A 86 2.60 26.12 0.92
N THR A 87 1.43 26.42 1.49
CA THR A 87 0.51 27.42 0.92
C THR A 87 1.12 28.81 0.91
N THR A 88 1.93 29.16 1.92
CA THR A 88 2.68 30.43 1.96
C THR A 88 3.71 30.48 0.83
N LEU A 89 4.51 29.43 0.64
CA LEU A 89 5.49 29.34 -0.45
C LEU A 89 4.82 29.43 -1.83
N ARG A 90 3.66 28.78 -2.00
CA ARG A 90 2.86 28.86 -3.22
C ARG A 90 2.25 30.24 -3.44
N HIS A 91 1.82 30.93 -2.39
CA HIS A 91 1.30 32.29 -2.46
C HIS A 91 2.36 33.29 -2.94
N VAL A 92 3.62 33.10 -2.53
CA VAL A 92 4.77 33.91 -2.99
C VAL A 92 5.20 33.54 -4.43
N GLY A 93 4.57 32.54 -5.06
CA GLY A 93 4.78 32.20 -6.46
C GLY A 93 5.93 31.20 -6.70
N LEU A 94 6.40 30.50 -5.66
CA LEU A 94 7.41 29.47 -5.82
C LEU A 94 6.85 28.24 -6.57
N ASN A 95 7.67 27.67 -7.43
CA ASN A 95 7.32 26.46 -8.15
C ASN A 95 7.47 25.21 -7.25
N TRP A 96 6.95 24.08 -7.72
CA TRP A 96 6.95 22.81 -6.99
C TRP A 96 8.33 22.34 -6.52
N GLN A 97 9.35 22.49 -7.36
CA GLN A 97 10.71 22.07 -7.03
C GLN A 97 11.31 22.95 -5.94
N GLN A 98 11.14 24.28 -6.06
CA GLN A 98 11.60 25.24 -5.07
C GLN A 98 10.93 25.03 -3.72
N CYS A 99 9.62 24.70 -3.70
CA CYS A 99 8.94 24.33 -2.48
C CYS A 99 9.57 23.08 -1.83
N ASP A 100 9.87 22.04 -2.61
CA ASP A 100 10.51 20.82 -2.08
C ASP A 100 11.92 21.07 -1.54
N ASP A 101 12.69 21.92 -2.20
CA ASP A 101 14.04 22.29 -1.79
C ASP A 101 14.04 23.03 -0.43
N ILE A 102 12.93 23.69 -0.06
CA ILE A 102 12.71 24.35 1.24
C ILE A 102 12.08 23.39 2.26
N LEU A 103 11.06 22.63 1.86
CA LEU A 103 10.27 21.76 2.76
C LEU A 103 11.08 20.56 3.25
N ARG A 104 11.97 20.02 2.41
CA ARG A 104 12.77 18.83 2.73
C ARG A 104 13.78 19.10 3.86
N PRO A 105 14.61 20.17 3.84
CA PRO A 105 15.53 20.47 4.93
C PRO A 105 14.85 20.72 6.28
N ILE A 106 13.68 21.37 6.30
CA ILE A 106 12.94 21.66 7.54
C ILE A 106 12.17 20.43 8.09
N GLY A 107 12.23 19.28 7.40
CA GLY A 107 11.55 18.06 7.81
C GLY A 107 10.02 18.14 7.70
N SER A 108 9.53 18.94 6.76
CA SER A 108 8.12 19.09 6.42
C SER A 108 7.66 18.02 5.42
N LEU A 109 6.36 17.96 5.12
CA LEU A 109 5.83 17.14 4.04
C LEU A 109 6.22 17.73 2.68
N LEU A 110 6.58 16.88 1.73
CA LEU A 110 6.88 17.29 0.36
C LEU A 110 5.65 17.90 -0.33
N SER A 111 5.89 18.73 -1.34
CA SER A 111 4.90 19.51 -2.07
C SER A 111 3.72 18.68 -2.56
N GLU A 112 3.93 17.45 -3.04
CA GLU A 112 2.82 16.57 -3.47
C GLU A 112 1.87 16.21 -2.33
N THR A 113 2.44 15.88 -1.17
CA THR A 113 1.62 15.51 0.00
C THR A 113 0.96 16.75 0.59
N SER A 114 1.68 17.86 0.65
CA SER A 114 1.17 19.14 1.13
C SER A 114 0.07 19.70 0.23
N GLN A 115 0.17 19.55 -1.10
CA GLN A 115 -0.89 19.92 -2.04
C GLN A 115 -2.16 19.10 -1.81
N LYS A 116 -2.05 17.77 -1.69
CA LYS A 116 -3.22 16.90 -1.40
C LYS A 116 -3.93 17.32 -0.12
N HIS A 117 -3.17 17.64 0.93
CA HIS A 117 -3.76 18.14 2.18
C HIS A 117 -4.29 19.56 2.07
N THR A 118 -3.69 20.41 1.23
CA THR A 118 -4.22 21.75 0.93
C THR A 118 -5.55 21.68 0.21
N GLU A 119 -5.68 20.80 -0.78
CA GLU A 119 -6.94 20.57 -1.49
C GLU A 119 -8.01 20.05 -0.53
N ALA A 120 -7.67 19.11 0.35
CA ALA A 120 -8.58 18.64 1.40
C ALA A 120 -8.97 19.77 2.37
N PHE A 121 -8.06 20.69 2.69
CA PHE A 121 -8.35 21.84 3.55
C PHE A 121 -9.26 22.88 2.88
N LEU A 122 -9.02 23.20 1.61
CA LEU A 122 -9.73 24.25 0.89
C LEU A 122 -11.08 23.78 0.34
N PHE A 123 -11.16 22.52 -0.10
CA PHE A 123 -12.30 22.00 -0.85
C PHE A 123 -12.97 20.78 -0.20
N GLY A 124 -12.34 20.15 0.78
CA GLY A 124 -12.86 18.98 1.48
C GLY A 124 -13.62 19.32 2.78
N ASP A 125 -14.13 18.29 3.45
CA ASP A 125 -14.62 18.43 4.82
C ASP A 125 -13.42 18.69 5.75
N PHE A 126 -13.51 19.70 6.60
CA PHE A 126 -12.50 19.97 7.62
C PHE A 126 -12.25 18.76 8.54
N LYS A 127 -13.24 17.87 8.71
CA LYS A 127 -13.06 16.59 9.40
C LYS A 127 -12.10 15.64 8.67
N ASP A 128 -12.11 15.63 7.34
CA ASP A 128 -11.20 14.83 6.53
C ASP A 128 -9.79 15.42 6.58
N PHE A 129 -9.69 16.75 6.57
CA PHE A 129 -8.41 17.42 6.77
C PHE A 129 -7.83 17.20 8.17
N THR A 130 -8.66 17.24 9.21
CA THR A 130 -8.19 17.08 10.60
C THR A 130 -7.89 15.64 10.96
N SER A 131 -8.66 14.69 10.44
CA SER A 131 -8.41 13.27 10.65
C SER A 131 -7.06 12.85 10.05
N GLU A 132 -6.10 12.48 10.89
CA GLU A 132 -4.88 11.84 10.44
C GLU A 132 -5.24 10.45 9.92
N HIS A 133 -5.46 10.33 8.61
CA HIS A 133 -5.64 9.03 7.95
C HIS A 133 -4.36 8.17 7.96
N ARG A 134 -3.28 8.63 8.60
CA ARG A 134 -2.19 7.75 9.03
C ARG A 134 -2.76 6.91 10.16
N GLY A 135 -2.83 5.58 9.98
CA GLY A 135 -3.26 4.60 10.97
C GLY A 135 -2.43 4.58 12.26
N GLY A 136 -2.33 5.69 12.96
CA GLY A 136 -1.95 5.84 14.36
C GLY A 136 -3.23 5.85 15.19
N LYS A 137 -3.36 4.85 16.06
CA LYS A 137 -4.48 4.65 16.99
C LYS A 137 -4.74 5.91 17.82
N HIS A 138 -5.90 6.55 17.62
CA HIS A 138 -6.50 7.43 18.64
C HIS A 138 -7.95 7.06 18.99
N THR A 139 -8.52 6.07 18.31
CA THR A 139 -9.48 5.15 18.92
C THR A 139 -8.73 3.85 19.12
N SER A 140 -8.89 3.20 20.27
CA SER A 140 -8.59 1.77 20.41
C SER A 140 -9.09 1.07 19.14
N ALA A 141 -8.24 0.27 18.49
CA ALA A 141 -8.74 -0.52 17.39
C ALA A 141 -9.88 -1.36 17.95
N PHE A 142 -10.98 -1.55 17.22
CA PHE A 142 -12.14 -2.30 17.70
C PHE A 142 -11.75 -3.60 18.44
N PHE A 143 -10.76 -4.33 17.93
CA PHE A 143 -10.25 -5.57 18.54
C PHE A 143 -9.28 -5.37 19.72
N ASP A 144 -8.73 -4.18 19.93
CA ASP A 144 -8.04 -3.85 21.18
C ASP A 144 -9.03 -3.83 22.36
N ASP A 145 -10.27 -3.39 22.13
CA ASP A 145 -11.33 -3.38 23.15
C ASP A 145 -12.09 -4.71 23.23
N PHE A 146 -12.14 -5.47 22.12
CA PHE A 146 -12.85 -6.75 22.01
C PHE A 146 -11.96 -7.87 21.41
N PRO A 147 -10.88 -8.28 22.10
CA PRO A 147 -9.94 -9.28 21.60
C PRO A 147 -10.55 -10.69 21.43
N GLU A 148 -11.55 -11.03 22.22
CA GLU A 148 -12.32 -12.27 22.09
C GLU A 148 -13.08 -12.33 20.76
N ILE A 149 -13.69 -11.22 20.33
CA ILE A 149 -14.38 -11.13 19.05
C ILE A 149 -13.37 -11.30 17.89
N GLU A 150 -12.15 -10.76 18.02
CA GLU A 150 -11.11 -10.97 17.01
C GLU A 150 -10.77 -12.45 16.84
N THR A 151 -10.60 -13.14 17.97
CA THR A 151 -10.22 -14.55 17.99
C THR A 151 -11.32 -15.41 17.34
N GLU A 152 -12.57 -15.19 17.72
CA GLU A 152 -13.72 -15.89 17.13
C GLU A 152 -13.90 -15.57 15.65
N ALA A 153 -13.73 -14.31 15.24
CA ALA A 153 -13.83 -13.89 13.86
C ALA A 153 -12.75 -14.53 12.97
N LYS A 154 -11.51 -14.68 13.48
CA LYS A 154 -10.44 -15.41 12.79
C LYS A 154 -10.82 -16.89 12.60
N VAL A 155 -11.29 -17.55 13.65
CA VAL A 155 -11.72 -18.96 13.59
C VAL A 155 -12.89 -19.16 12.63
N TYR A 156 -13.91 -18.30 12.70
CA TYR A 156 -15.04 -18.30 11.78
C TYR A 156 -14.58 -18.18 10.33
N THR A 157 -13.70 -17.21 10.07
CA THR A 157 -13.18 -16.94 8.73
C THR A 157 -12.40 -18.13 8.18
N LEU A 158 -11.47 -18.70 8.95
CA LEU A 158 -10.67 -19.86 8.54
C LEU A 158 -11.56 -21.07 8.25
N THR A 159 -12.56 -21.30 9.09
CA THR A 159 -13.50 -22.42 8.93
C THR A 159 -14.32 -22.26 7.65
N ARG A 160 -14.91 -21.09 7.42
CA ARG A 160 -15.71 -20.78 6.23
C ARG A 160 -14.87 -20.71 4.95
N CYS A 161 -13.61 -20.29 5.05
CA CYS A 161 -12.68 -20.29 3.93
C CYS A 161 -12.19 -21.70 3.55
N SER A 162 -12.23 -22.64 4.50
CA SER A 162 -11.90 -24.04 4.27
C SER A 162 -13.06 -24.87 3.72
N ASP A 163 -14.30 -24.36 3.81
CA ASP A 163 -15.49 -25.07 3.33
C ASP A 163 -15.48 -25.27 1.80
N LYS A 164 -15.92 -26.46 1.37
CA LYS A 164 -16.03 -26.90 -0.03
C LYS A 164 -17.03 -26.06 -0.82
N ALA A 165 -18.09 -25.59 -0.17
CA ALA A 165 -19.14 -24.80 -0.83
C ALA A 165 -18.67 -23.40 -1.28
N ALA A 166 -17.52 -22.93 -0.77
CA ALA A 166 -16.91 -21.64 -1.14
C ALA A 166 -17.83 -20.41 -1.04
N ASN A 167 -18.82 -20.44 -0.14
CA ASN A 167 -19.86 -19.42 -0.01
C ASN A 167 -19.49 -18.24 0.91
N PHE A 168 -18.27 -18.21 1.44
CA PHE A 168 -17.84 -17.14 2.33
C PHE A 168 -17.82 -15.78 1.64
N SER A 169 -18.52 -14.79 2.20
CA SER A 169 -18.44 -13.39 1.79
C SER A 169 -17.97 -12.48 2.94
N ILE A 170 -17.39 -11.33 2.58
CA ILE A 170 -16.99 -10.28 3.57
C ILE A 170 -18.21 -9.81 4.38
N ASN A 171 -19.39 -9.82 3.76
CA ASN A 171 -20.63 -9.44 4.43
C ASN A 171 -21.02 -10.43 5.53
N ASP A 172 -20.73 -11.72 5.35
CA ASP A 172 -21.02 -12.74 6.37
C ASP A 172 -20.12 -12.55 7.59
N LEU A 173 -18.84 -12.23 7.38
CA LEU A 173 -17.93 -11.88 8.46
C LEU A 173 -18.34 -10.59 9.17
N ALA A 174 -18.78 -9.57 8.42
CA ALA A 174 -19.26 -8.32 9.02
C ALA A 174 -20.50 -8.53 9.90
N ARG A 175 -21.45 -9.37 9.46
CA ARG A 175 -22.61 -9.78 10.26
C ARG A 175 -22.21 -10.60 11.47
N PHE A 176 -21.27 -11.52 11.32
CA PHE A 176 -20.75 -12.32 12.43
C PHE A 176 -20.14 -11.44 13.53
N ILE A 177 -19.30 -10.47 13.16
CA ILE A 177 -18.68 -9.53 14.13
C ILE A 177 -19.75 -8.67 14.81
N ASP A 178 -20.75 -8.22 14.04
CA ASP A 178 -21.87 -7.42 14.55
C ASP A 178 -22.71 -8.19 15.58
N GLU A 179 -23.10 -9.43 15.25
CA GLU A 179 -23.81 -10.33 16.18
C GLU A 179 -23.01 -10.57 17.45
N LYS A 180 -21.71 -10.85 17.31
CA LYS A 180 -20.81 -11.08 18.44
C LYS A 180 -20.62 -9.87 19.33
N TYR A 181 -20.57 -8.68 18.75
CA TYR A 181 -20.49 -7.44 19.53
C TYR A 181 -21.70 -7.25 20.44
N TYR A 182 -22.92 -7.44 19.92
CA TYR A 182 -24.14 -7.31 20.70
C TYR A 182 -24.28 -8.44 21.74
N GLU A 183 -23.84 -9.66 21.41
CA GLU A 183 -23.75 -10.79 22.36
C GLU A 183 -22.82 -10.46 23.54
N THR A 184 -21.59 -10.01 23.25
CA THR A 184 -20.57 -9.72 24.25
C THR A 184 -20.90 -8.51 25.12
N THR A 185 -21.47 -7.45 24.53
CA THR A 185 -21.81 -6.22 25.28
C THR A 185 -23.16 -6.30 26.00
N GLY A 186 -23.99 -7.29 25.68
CA GLY A 186 -25.36 -7.41 26.20
C GLY A 186 -26.30 -6.28 25.73
N THR A 187 -25.90 -5.53 24.69
CA THR A 187 -26.71 -4.44 24.15
C THR A 187 -27.66 -4.94 23.07
N THR A 188 -28.82 -4.30 22.93
CA THR A 188 -29.79 -4.66 21.88
C THR A 188 -29.52 -3.87 20.62
N LYS A 189 -29.42 -4.55 19.48
CA LYS A 189 -29.21 -3.91 18.17
C LYS A 189 -30.41 -3.03 17.79
N PRO A 190 -30.23 -1.71 17.53
CA PRO A 190 -31.30 -0.87 17.03
C PRO A 190 -31.76 -1.32 15.64
N LYS A 191 -33.07 -1.24 15.37
CA LYS A 191 -33.70 -1.78 14.15
C LYS A 191 -33.12 -1.23 12.84
N ASP A 192 -32.66 0.02 12.86
CA ASP A 192 -32.10 0.74 11.70
C ASP A 192 -30.60 1.05 11.87
N SER A 193 -29.91 0.31 12.73
CA SER A 193 -28.47 0.49 12.91
C SER A 193 -27.66 -0.16 11.79
N GLU A 194 -26.62 0.54 11.36
CA GLU A 194 -25.59 -0.03 10.49
C GLU A 194 -24.77 -1.10 11.21
N LEU A 195 -23.99 -1.86 10.45
CA LEU A 195 -23.06 -2.85 11.01
C LEU A 195 -21.98 -2.13 11.84
N ILE A 196 -21.66 -2.66 13.02
CA ILE A 196 -20.57 -2.15 13.87
C ILE A 196 -19.23 -2.06 13.11
N ARG A 197 -19.01 -2.99 12.17
CA ARG A 197 -17.89 -2.95 11.23
C ARG A 197 -18.42 -2.92 9.79
N SER A 198 -18.05 -1.89 9.05
CA SER A 198 -18.33 -1.81 7.62
C SER A 198 -17.57 -2.89 6.83
N LYS A 199 -18.05 -3.26 5.64
CA LYS A 199 -17.36 -4.22 4.75
C LYS A 199 -15.92 -3.80 4.42
N ALA A 200 -15.69 -2.48 4.27
CA ALA A 200 -14.38 -1.93 3.99
C ALA A 200 -13.42 -2.14 5.17
N SER A 201 -13.89 -1.89 6.39
CA SER A 201 -13.12 -2.10 7.61
C SER A 201 -12.80 -3.58 7.83
N VAL A 202 -13.77 -4.48 7.64
CA VAL A 202 -13.56 -5.93 7.73
C VAL A 202 -12.53 -6.43 6.70
N ARG A 203 -12.51 -5.84 5.50
CA ARG A 203 -11.49 -6.17 4.49
C ARG A 203 -10.08 -5.78 4.94
N LEU A 204 -9.94 -4.65 5.63
CA LEU A 204 -8.66 -4.25 6.22
C LEU A 204 -8.24 -5.20 7.35
N ASP A 205 -9.19 -5.66 8.16
CA ASP A 205 -8.93 -6.64 9.21
C ASP A 205 -8.44 -7.97 8.64
N LEU A 206 -9.11 -8.49 7.61
CA LEU A 206 -8.68 -9.68 6.89
C LEU A 206 -7.23 -9.56 6.38
N ARG A 207 -6.87 -8.42 5.77
CA ARG A 207 -5.49 -8.18 5.33
C ARG A 207 -4.50 -8.16 6.50
N ARG A 208 -4.87 -7.55 7.63
CA ARG A 208 -4.05 -7.56 8.85
C ARG A 208 -3.87 -8.98 9.41
N TRP A 209 -4.86 -9.85 9.21
CA TRP A 209 -4.77 -11.27 9.57
C TRP A 209 -4.05 -12.14 8.53
N GLY A 210 -3.42 -11.54 7.51
CA GLY A 210 -2.66 -12.27 6.49
C GLY A 210 -3.48 -12.76 5.29
N ALA A 211 -4.75 -12.34 5.16
CA ALA A 211 -5.55 -12.68 3.99
C ALA A 211 -5.07 -11.92 2.75
N THR A 212 -4.89 -12.65 1.66
CA THR A 212 -4.56 -12.10 0.34
C THR A 212 -5.81 -12.07 -0.55
N PHE A 213 -5.92 -11.06 -1.40
CA PHE A 213 -7.00 -10.88 -2.37
C PHE A 213 -6.39 -10.78 -3.76
N ARG A 214 -6.81 -11.63 -4.71
CA ARG A 214 -6.37 -11.50 -6.11
C ARG A 214 -6.99 -10.27 -6.79
N GLU A 215 -8.27 -9.99 -6.51
CA GLU A 215 -9.03 -8.88 -7.10
C GLU A 215 -10.10 -8.35 -6.12
N ASN A 216 -10.69 -7.19 -6.40
CA ASN A 216 -11.64 -6.49 -5.51
C ASN A 216 -12.99 -7.21 -5.25
N GLY A 217 -13.24 -8.35 -5.90
CA GLY A 217 -14.36 -9.26 -5.59
C GLY A 217 -13.93 -10.66 -5.16
N ALA A 218 -12.63 -10.94 -5.14
CA ALA A 218 -12.13 -12.29 -4.89
C ALA A 218 -12.25 -12.68 -3.41
N ARG A 219 -12.50 -13.97 -3.18
CA ARG A 219 -12.46 -14.59 -1.85
C ARG A 219 -11.09 -14.37 -1.22
N PRO A 220 -11.00 -14.03 0.08
CA PRO A 220 -9.71 -14.04 0.77
C PRO A 220 -9.14 -15.46 0.80
N TYR A 221 -7.82 -15.58 0.64
CA TYR A 221 -7.09 -16.81 0.87
C TYR A 221 -5.87 -16.54 1.75
N TRP A 222 -5.43 -17.54 2.51
CA TRP A 222 -4.22 -17.47 3.32
C TRP A 222 -3.21 -18.46 2.74
N GLU A 223 -1.99 -18.00 2.50
CA GLU A 223 -0.91 -18.88 2.09
C GLU A 223 -0.67 -19.94 3.19
N GLY A 224 -0.52 -21.21 2.79
CA GLY A 224 -0.35 -22.34 3.71
C GLY A 224 -1.65 -22.89 4.33
N HIS A 225 -2.78 -22.20 4.23
CA HIS A 225 -4.11 -22.72 4.63
C HIS A 225 -4.90 -23.22 3.42
N GLU A 226 -4.19 -23.78 2.46
CA GLU A 226 -4.82 -24.45 1.33
C GLU A 226 -5.46 -25.75 1.82
N ARG A 227 -6.56 -26.15 1.18
CA ARG A 227 -7.18 -27.44 1.48
C ARG A 227 -6.18 -28.58 1.26
N ALA A 228 -6.27 -29.62 2.09
CA ALA A 228 -5.35 -30.75 2.03
C ALA A 228 -5.26 -31.40 0.64
N ASP A 229 -6.36 -31.44 -0.13
CA ASP A 229 -6.36 -31.94 -1.50
C ASP A 229 -5.60 -31.02 -2.47
N VAL A 230 -5.71 -29.70 -2.32
CA VAL A 230 -4.96 -28.71 -3.11
C VAL A 230 -3.47 -28.79 -2.80
N VAL A 231 -3.11 -28.91 -1.51
CA VAL A 231 -1.72 -29.12 -1.08
C VAL A 231 -1.17 -30.41 -1.69
N LYS A 232 -1.91 -31.52 -1.57
CA LYS A 232 -1.53 -32.82 -2.13
C LYS A 232 -1.34 -32.76 -3.65
N SER A 233 -2.24 -32.09 -4.38
CA SER A 233 -2.11 -31.90 -5.83
C SER A 233 -0.90 -31.06 -6.20
N ARG A 234 -0.61 -29.98 -5.45
CA ARG A 234 0.59 -29.16 -5.64
C ARG A 234 1.86 -29.96 -5.36
N GLU A 235 1.90 -30.71 -4.26
CA GLU A 235 3.02 -31.58 -3.92
C GLU A 235 3.25 -32.64 -4.99
N THR A 236 2.18 -33.28 -5.48
CA THR A 236 2.25 -34.25 -6.58
C THR A 236 2.82 -33.61 -7.84
N PHE A 237 2.37 -32.41 -8.18
CA PHE A 237 2.86 -31.66 -9.33
C PHE A 237 4.34 -31.28 -9.18
N ILE A 238 4.76 -30.75 -8.03
CA ILE A 238 6.15 -30.39 -7.75
C ILE A 238 7.04 -31.63 -7.77
N ASN A 239 6.65 -32.70 -7.07
CA ASN A 239 7.39 -33.96 -7.02
C ASN A 239 7.54 -34.56 -8.42
N TYR A 240 6.49 -34.49 -9.25
CA TYR A 240 6.59 -34.90 -10.65
C TYR A 240 7.75 -34.21 -11.38
N PHE A 241 7.95 -32.90 -11.19
CA PHE A 241 9.12 -32.24 -11.77
C PHE A 241 10.40 -32.70 -11.07
N LEU A 242 10.49 -32.61 -9.74
CA LEU A 242 11.71 -32.97 -9.01
C LEU A 242 12.22 -34.39 -9.32
N ASP A 243 11.32 -35.34 -9.56
CA ASP A 243 11.63 -36.74 -9.88
C ASP A 243 12.01 -36.94 -11.36
N ASN A 244 11.58 -36.03 -12.25
CA ASN A 244 11.77 -36.15 -13.71
C ASN A 244 12.75 -35.11 -14.28
N LYS A 245 13.85 -34.82 -13.57
CA LYS A 245 14.92 -33.85 -13.98
C LYS A 245 15.48 -34.09 -15.39
N GLN A 246 15.34 -35.30 -15.92
CA GLN A 246 15.78 -35.68 -17.26
C GLN A 246 14.88 -35.13 -18.38
N SER A 247 13.74 -34.52 -18.05
CA SER A 247 12.70 -34.12 -19.02
C SER A 247 12.59 -32.61 -19.23
N TYR A 248 13.28 -31.78 -18.44
CA TYR A 248 13.22 -30.31 -18.50
C TYR A 248 14.59 -29.69 -18.17
N TYR A 249 14.71 -28.36 -18.34
CA TYR A 249 15.93 -27.63 -18.02
C TYR A 249 16.09 -27.47 -16.51
N THR A 250 17.24 -27.86 -15.97
CA THR A 250 17.57 -27.63 -14.55
C THR A 250 18.68 -26.59 -14.43
N VAL A 251 18.93 -26.09 -13.23
CA VAL A 251 20.05 -25.18 -12.93
C VAL A 251 21.16 -26.00 -12.27
N ASN A 252 22.42 -25.71 -12.61
CA ASN A 252 23.57 -26.30 -11.95
C ASN A 252 23.69 -25.74 -10.52
N ASP A 253 23.80 -26.62 -9.53
CA ASP A 253 23.98 -26.27 -8.12
C ASP A 253 25.40 -25.77 -7.78
N ASN A 254 26.28 -25.59 -8.78
CA ASN A 254 27.58 -24.93 -8.58
C ASN A 254 27.39 -23.45 -8.23
N GLU A 255 27.60 -23.11 -6.96
CA GLU A 255 27.47 -21.75 -6.39
C GLU A 255 28.27 -20.68 -7.16
N ASN A 256 29.37 -21.06 -7.81
CA ASN A 256 30.27 -20.11 -8.47
C ASN A 256 29.93 -19.80 -9.94
N LEU A 257 29.08 -20.60 -10.60
CA LEU A 257 28.68 -20.41 -12.01
C LEU A 257 27.31 -21.08 -12.25
N PRO A 258 26.19 -20.43 -11.88
CA PRO A 258 24.87 -20.94 -12.18
C PRO A 258 24.67 -20.99 -13.70
N GLY A 259 24.48 -22.20 -14.22
CA GLY A 259 24.29 -22.46 -15.64
C GLY A 259 23.14 -23.42 -15.87
N TRP A 260 22.40 -23.23 -16.95
CA TRP A 260 21.31 -24.13 -17.33
C TRP A 260 21.86 -25.48 -17.79
N ILE A 261 21.46 -26.54 -17.11
CA ILE A 261 21.72 -27.92 -17.52
C ILE A 261 20.62 -28.32 -18.49
N LYS A 262 21.04 -28.72 -19.70
CA LYS A 262 20.14 -29.25 -20.71
C LYS A 262 19.75 -30.69 -20.36
N PRO A 263 18.49 -31.11 -20.57
CA PRO A 263 18.08 -32.49 -20.31
C PRO A 263 18.86 -33.48 -21.20
N GLU A 264 19.32 -34.59 -20.61
CA GLU A 264 20.12 -35.63 -21.28
C GLU A 264 19.30 -36.43 -22.31
N LYS A 265 18.00 -36.58 -22.08
CA LYS A 265 17.05 -37.09 -23.07
C LYS A 265 16.58 -35.92 -23.92
N LYS A 266 16.46 -36.11 -25.25
CA LYS A 266 15.80 -35.15 -26.17
C LYS A 266 14.60 -34.57 -25.43
N PRO A 267 14.52 -33.23 -25.21
CA PRO A 267 13.60 -32.62 -24.26
C PRO A 267 12.23 -33.22 -24.48
N GLY A 268 11.87 -34.11 -23.58
CA GLY A 268 10.68 -34.93 -23.68
C GLY A 268 9.52 -34.05 -23.33
N ARG A 269 9.11 -33.21 -24.29
CA ARG A 269 7.77 -32.63 -24.37
C ARG A 269 7.35 -31.92 -23.09
N ILE A 270 7.86 -30.70 -22.90
CA ILE A 270 7.28 -29.77 -21.94
C ILE A 270 5.88 -29.42 -22.46
N LEU A 271 4.86 -29.70 -21.64
CA LEU A 271 3.42 -29.62 -21.90
C LEU A 271 2.92 -30.14 -23.27
N ILE A 272 2.53 -31.41 -23.29
CA ILE A 272 1.57 -31.93 -24.27
C ILE A 272 0.19 -31.94 -23.64
N CYS A 273 -0.74 -31.17 -24.20
CA CYS A 273 -2.16 -31.42 -23.99
C CYS A 273 -2.60 -32.52 -24.96
N LYS A 274 -2.89 -33.71 -24.45
CA LYS A 274 -3.59 -34.75 -25.22
C LYS A 274 -5.08 -34.49 -25.10
N TYR A 275 -5.77 -34.32 -26.22
CA TYR A 275 -7.21 -34.10 -26.21
C TYR A 275 -7.88 -34.89 -27.34
N ARG A 276 -9.19 -35.10 -27.24
CA ARG A 276 -9.97 -35.62 -28.36
C ARG A 276 -10.64 -34.44 -29.05
N ASP A 277 -10.47 -34.36 -30.36
CA ASP A 277 -11.17 -33.35 -31.15
C ASP A 277 -12.68 -33.67 -31.26
N SER A 278 -13.42 -32.82 -31.96
CA SER A 278 -14.87 -32.99 -32.18
C SER A 278 -15.24 -34.29 -32.92
N ASN A 279 -14.27 -35.00 -33.50
CA ASN A 279 -14.44 -36.27 -34.18
C ASN A 279 -13.91 -37.45 -33.34
N GLU A 280 -13.73 -37.23 -32.03
CA GLU A 280 -13.15 -38.18 -31.06
C GLU A 280 -11.71 -38.63 -31.35
N LYS A 281 -11.03 -38.02 -32.32
CA LYS A 281 -9.67 -38.40 -32.69
C LYS A 281 -8.69 -37.82 -31.68
N ALA A 282 -7.75 -38.65 -31.22
CA ALA A 282 -6.71 -38.23 -30.30
C ALA A 282 -5.75 -37.25 -31.00
N GLN A 283 -5.61 -36.06 -30.44
CA GLN A 283 -4.73 -34.99 -30.88
C GLN A 283 -3.71 -34.67 -29.78
N VAL A 284 -2.56 -34.17 -30.20
CA VAL A 284 -1.45 -33.75 -29.35
C VAL A 284 -1.17 -32.29 -29.66
N LEU A 285 -1.35 -31.40 -28.67
CA LEU A 285 -1.01 -30.00 -28.77
C LEU A 285 0.34 -29.74 -28.09
N ASP A 286 1.32 -29.30 -28.86
CA ASP A 286 2.63 -28.88 -28.37
C ASP A 286 2.63 -27.37 -28.08
N CYS A 287 2.81 -26.99 -26.81
CA CYS A 287 2.76 -25.59 -26.37
C CYS A 287 4.07 -24.79 -26.62
N PHE A 288 5.02 -25.35 -27.38
CA PHE A 288 6.34 -24.77 -27.63
C PHE A 288 6.75 -24.87 -29.11
N PHE A 289 7.62 -23.98 -29.57
CA PHE A 289 8.16 -24.04 -30.93
C PHE A 289 9.11 -25.25 -31.10
N VAL A 290 8.75 -26.17 -31.98
CA VAL A 290 9.48 -27.43 -32.20
C VAL A 290 10.63 -27.22 -33.21
N ASN A 291 10.40 -26.47 -34.28
CA ASN A 291 11.32 -26.31 -35.41
C ASN A 291 11.33 -24.86 -35.95
N GLU A 292 11.88 -23.91 -35.19
CA GLU A 292 11.97 -22.50 -35.58
C GLU A 292 13.16 -21.80 -34.89
N PRO A 293 13.56 -20.57 -35.30
CA PRO A 293 14.54 -19.75 -34.56
C PRO A 293 14.18 -19.55 -33.08
N ASN A 294 12.89 -19.70 -32.73
CA ASN A 294 12.36 -19.60 -31.36
C ASN A 294 12.27 -20.96 -30.64
N ARG A 295 13.04 -21.97 -31.06
CA ARG A 295 12.97 -23.33 -30.50
C ARG A 295 13.13 -23.33 -28.98
N GLY A 296 12.20 -24.00 -28.29
CA GLY A 296 12.20 -24.11 -26.83
C GLY A 296 11.55 -22.92 -26.11
N LEU A 297 11.10 -21.89 -26.84
CA LEU A 297 10.24 -20.83 -26.30
C LEU A 297 8.76 -21.23 -26.38
N SER A 298 7.95 -20.64 -25.49
CA SER A 298 6.50 -20.85 -25.48
C SER A 298 5.85 -20.24 -26.72
N LYS A 299 4.86 -20.94 -27.29
CA LYS A 299 4.04 -20.36 -28.36
C LYS A 299 3.18 -19.23 -27.78
N GLY A 300 3.15 -18.09 -28.46
CA GLY A 300 2.22 -17.02 -28.12
C GLY A 300 0.77 -17.48 -28.30
N LEU A 301 -0.15 -16.93 -27.51
CA LEU A 301 -1.57 -17.33 -27.52
C LEU A 301 -2.22 -17.20 -28.91
N ALA A 302 -1.83 -16.19 -29.71
CA ALA A 302 -2.34 -16.01 -31.07
C ALA A 302 -1.91 -17.14 -32.02
N VAL A 303 -0.70 -17.66 -31.85
CA VAL A 303 -0.17 -18.80 -32.63
C VAL A 303 -0.92 -20.07 -32.24
N LEU A 304 -1.10 -20.30 -30.94
CA LEU A 304 -1.90 -21.43 -30.43
C LEU A 304 -3.35 -21.36 -30.92
N GLY A 305 -3.96 -20.18 -30.91
CA GLY A 305 -5.32 -19.98 -31.44
C GLY A 305 -5.44 -20.35 -32.92
N LYS A 306 -4.44 -20.00 -33.74
CA LYS A 306 -4.40 -20.38 -35.16
C LYS A 306 -4.29 -21.89 -35.35
N GLU A 307 -3.40 -22.55 -34.60
CA GLU A 307 -3.23 -24.02 -34.68
C GLU A 307 -4.48 -24.78 -34.24
N LEU A 308 -5.24 -24.22 -33.30
CA LEU A 308 -6.51 -24.77 -32.81
C LEU A 308 -7.73 -24.32 -33.63
N ASN A 309 -7.52 -23.70 -34.80
CA ASN A 309 -8.58 -23.21 -35.68
C ASN A 309 -9.57 -22.23 -35.03
N VAL A 310 -9.13 -21.44 -34.04
CA VAL A 310 -9.91 -20.33 -33.48
C VAL A 310 -10.06 -19.27 -34.56
N ARG A 311 -11.31 -18.95 -34.94
CA ARG A 311 -11.60 -17.99 -36.01
C ARG A 311 -11.00 -16.63 -35.67
N ASN A 312 -10.22 -16.07 -36.60
CA ASN A 312 -9.61 -14.75 -36.51
C ASN A 312 -8.73 -14.54 -35.27
N ALA A 313 -7.99 -15.57 -34.83
CA ALA A 313 -7.16 -15.52 -33.61
C ALA A 313 -6.16 -14.36 -33.53
N ASP A 314 -5.74 -13.78 -34.68
CA ASP A 314 -4.87 -12.61 -34.77
C ASP A 314 -5.57 -11.26 -34.65
N ARG A 315 -6.91 -11.23 -34.75
CA ARG A 315 -7.73 -10.02 -34.62
C ARG A 315 -8.46 -9.93 -33.27
N LEU A 316 -8.43 -11.00 -32.49
CA LEU A 316 -9.02 -11.04 -31.16
C LEU A 316 -8.15 -10.28 -30.15
N THR A 317 -8.81 -9.56 -29.24
CA THR A 317 -8.13 -9.02 -28.07
C THR A 317 -7.67 -10.16 -27.16
N LEU A 318 -6.66 -9.88 -26.31
CA LEU A 318 -6.12 -10.90 -25.40
C LEU A 318 -7.19 -11.56 -24.49
N PRO A 319 -8.18 -10.83 -23.92
CA PRO A 319 -9.26 -11.43 -23.15
C PRO A 319 -10.17 -12.35 -23.99
N GLU A 320 -10.55 -11.94 -25.20
CA GLU A 320 -11.40 -12.73 -26.10
C GLU A 320 -10.69 -14.02 -26.52
N LEU A 321 -9.40 -13.92 -26.89
CA LEU A 321 -8.59 -15.06 -27.25
C LEU A 321 -8.43 -16.04 -26.08
N ARG A 322 -8.28 -15.53 -24.85
CA ARG A 322 -8.26 -16.37 -23.63
C ARG A 322 -9.59 -17.08 -23.41
N SER A 323 -10.72 -16.39 -23.61
CA SER A 323 -12.06 -16.99 -23.49
C SER A 323 -12.23 -18.13 -24.49
N HIS A 324 -11.91 -17.87 -25.78
CA HIS A 324 -12.02 -18.89 -26.83
C HIS A 324 -11.10 -20.09 -26.61
N LEU A 325 -9.88 -19.88 -26.12
CA LEU A 325 -8.97 -20.98 -25.79
C LEU A 325 -9.43 -21.75 -24.54
N ALA A 326 -9.97 -21.06 -23.52
CA ALA A 326 -10.48 -21.72 -22.33
C ALA A 326 -11.63 -22.70 -22.66
N ASP A 327 -12.51 -22.33 -23.59
CA ASP A 327 -13.63 -23.18 -24.02
C ASP A 327 -13.22 -24.33 -24.97
N HIS A 328 -11.98 -24.34 -25.46
CA HIS A 328 -11.52 -25.35 -26.41
C HIS A 328 -11.25 -26.70 -25.71
N PRO A 329 -11.66 -27.85 -26.30
CA PRO A 329 -11.52 -29.18 -25.68
C PRO A 329 -10.10 -29.52 -25.19
N ALA A 330 -9.08 -28.97 -25.86
CA ALA A 330 -7.67 -29.11 -25.47
C ALA A 330 -7.32 -28.57 -24.07
N PHE A 331 -8.10 -27.60 -23.57
CA PHE A 331 -7.89 -26.97 -22.27
C PHE A 331 -8.98 -27.34 -21.26
N GLN A 332 -10.11 -27.89 -21.71
CA GLN A 332 -11.17 -28.43 -20.87
C GLN A 332 -10.80 -29.81 -20.29
N THR A 333 -9.95 -30.59 -20.98
CA THR A 333 -9.57 -31.95 -20.58
C THR A 333 -8.41 -32.04 -19.60
N VAL A 334 -7.98 -30.92 -18.99
CA VAL A 334 -7.05 -30.96 -17.85
C VAL A 334 -7.80 -31.36 -16.57
N GLY A 335 -8.53 -32.46 -16.62
CA GLY A 335 -8.78 -33.25 -15.43
C GLY A 335 -7.45 -33.88 -15.05
N PHE A 336 -6.82 -33.37 -14.00
CA PHE A 336 -5.63 -34.00 -13.42
C PHE A 336 -6.03 -35.42 -13.01
N VAL A 337 -5.58 -36.41 -13.78
CA VAL A 337 -5.54 -37.82 -13.36
C VAL A 337 -4.30 -38.03 -12.53
#